data_AF-A0A932KSA5-F1
#
_entry.id   AF-A0A932KSA5-F1
#
_cell.length_a   1.000
_cell.length_b   1.000
_cell.length_c   1.000
_cell.angle_alpha   90.00
_cell.angle_beta   90.00
_cell.angle_gamma   90.00
#
_symmetry.space_group_name_H-M   'P 1'
#
loop_
_entity.id
_entity.type
_entity.pdbx_description
1 polymer ?
#
loop_
_entity_poly.entity_id
_entity_poly.type
_entity_poly.pdbx_seq_one_letter_code
_entity_poly.pdbx_strand_id
1 'polypeptide(L)'
;MDIISTQKFILLSPRKIRPVVAMIKKMTPQRAVEVLPYVSNKSADPLIKTIKTAIANARVRGFSESDLTFKEIQIGEGPRLKRGNPVSRGQWHPIKKRMAHIRVVLQTVDAKPAVAEQSEDKEEKKEEKKSVSKLKTLGK
;
A
#
# COMPACT_ATOMS: atom_id res chain seq x y z
N MET A 1 -7.61 -12.27 7.33
CA MET A 1 -7.18 -13.20 6.26
C MET A 1 -6.37 -12.42 5.24
N ASP A 2 -5.30 -13.00 4.68
CA ASP A 2 -4.47 -12.31 3.67
C ASP A 2 -5.04 -12.54 2.25
N ILE A 3 -5.24 -11.46 1.50
CA ILE A 3 -5.62 -11.50 0.08
C ILE A 3 -4.42 -11.08 -0.75
N ILE A 4 -3.93 -11.99 -1.58
CA ILE A 4 -2.72 -11.78 -2.38
C ILE A 4 -3.08 -11.57 -3.84
N SER A 5 -2.43 -10.60 -4.48
CA SER A 5 -2.47 -10.39 -5.93
C SER A 5 -1.05 -10.19 -6.45
N THR A 6 -0.70 -10.88 -7.53
CA THR A 6 0.63 -10.80 -8.13
C THR A 6 0.59 -10.52 -9.62
N GLN A 7 1.33 -9.52 -10.07
CA GLN A 7 1.55 -9.25 -11.49
C GLN A 7 3.03 -9.48 -11.83
N LYS A 8 3.28 -10.40 -12.79
CA LYS A 8 4.63 -10.81 -13.20
C LYS A 8 5.02 -10.21 -14.56
N PHE A 9 6.33 -10.20 -14.83
CA PHE A 9 6.97 -9.80 -16.09
C PHE A 9 6.64 -8.37 -16.58
N ILE A 10 6.55 -7.40 -15.66
CA ILE A 10 6.31 -6.02 -16.03
C ILE A 10 7.59 -5.41 -16.60
N LEU A 11 7.51 -4.81 -17.78
CA LEU A 11 8.62 -4.14 -18.49
C LEU A 11 8.98 -2.76 -17.89
N LEU A 12 9.12 -2.72 -16.57
CA LEU A 12 9.55 -1.55 -15.81
C LEU A 12 10.62 -1.95 -14.81
N SER A 13 11.55 -1.03 -14.54
CA SER A 13 12.56 -1.27 -13.51
C SER A 13 11.94 -1.17 -12.12
N PRO A 14 12.26 -2.11 -11.20
CA PRO A 14 11.82 -2.05 -9.80
C PRO A 14 12.08 -0.70 -9.13
N ARG A 15 13.23 -0.07 -9.43
CA ARG A 15 13.61 1.24 -8.88
C ARG A 15 12.62 2.35 -9.23
N LYS A 16 11.98 2.31 -10.40
CA LYS A 16 11.00 3.32 -10.83
C LYS A 16 9.63 3.14 -10.18
N ILE A 17 9.28 1.91 -9.80
CA ILE A 17 7.98 1.58 -9.18
C ILE A 17 7.97 1.92 -7.68
N ARG A 18 9.12 1.73 -6.99
CA ARG A 18 9.28 1.97 -5.55
C ARG A 18 8.79 3.34 -5.04
N PRO A 19 9.10 4.49 -5.66
CA PRO A 19 8.61 5.79 -5.18
C PRO A 19 7.09 5.89 -5.22
N VAL A 20 6.44 5.33 -6.24
CA VAL A 20 4.96 5.33 -6.33
C VAL A 20 4.36 4.44 -5.24
N VAL A 21 4.97 3.28 -4.96
CA VAL A 21 4.53 2.40 -3.87
C VAL A 21 4.68 3.07 -2.50
N ALA A 22 5.75 3.82 -2.27
CA ALA A 22 5.94 4.55 -1.02
C ALA A 22 4.80 5.57 -0.76
N MET A 23 4.26 6.17 -1.82
CA MET A 23 3.13 7.11 -1.74
C MET A 23 1.82 6.40 -1.33
N ILE A 24 1.50 5.26 -1.95
CA ILE A 24 0.22 4.57 -1.73
C ILE A 24 0.17 3.68 -0.49
N LYS A 25 1.33 3.32 0.08
CA LYS A 25 1.40 2.37 1.22
C LYS A 25 0.58 2.82 2.45
N LYS A 26 0.41 4.13 2.63
CA LYS A 26 -0.35 4.72 3.76
C LYS A 26 -1.82 4.99 3.45
N MET A 27 -2.27 4.75 2.22
CA MET A 27 -3.63 5.03 1.78
C MET A 27 -4.49 3.77 1.87
N THR A 28 -5.81 3.92 1.83
CA THR A 28 -6.70 2.78 1.63
C THR A 28 -6.60 2.28 0.18
N PRO A 29 -6.88 0.99 -0.11
CA PRO A 29 -6.83 0.44 -1.47
C PRO A 29 -7.75 1.18 -2.44
N GLN A 30 -8.94 1.55 -1.99
CA GLN A 30 -9.90 2.31 -2.78
C GLN A 30 -9.36 3.71 -3.11
N ARG A 31 -8.82 4.42 -2.11
CA ARG A 31 -8.20 5.73 -2.33
C ARG A 31 -6.99 5.66 -3.26
N ALA A 32 -6.19 4.60 -3.16
CA ALA A 32 -5.05 4.40 -4.05
C ALA A 32 -5.48 4.27 -5.52
N VAL A 33 -6.60 3.56 -5.80
CA VAL A 33 -7.13 3.43 -7.17
C VAL A 33 -7.59 4.77 -7.74
N GLU A 34 -8.12 5.66 -6.90
CA GLU A 34 -8.53 7.02 -7.30
C GLU A 34 -7.34 7.95 -7.55
N VAL A 35 -6.30 7.86 -6.72
CA VAL A 35 -5.15 8.79 -6.78
C VAL A 35 -4.15 8.41 -7.88
N LEU A 36 -3.90 7.11 -8.08
CA LEU A 36 -2.87 6.63 -9.01
C LEU A 36 -3.01 7.14 -10.47
N PRO A 37 -4.21 7.29 -11.06
CA PRO A 37 -4.38 7.84 -12.41
C PRO A 37 -3.81 9.26 -12.59
N TYR A 38 -3.73 10.04 -11.53
CA TYR A 38 -3.24 11.42 -11.56
C TYR A 38 -1.73 11.52 -11.31
N VAL A 39 -1.06 10.39 -11.04
CA VAL A 39 0.38 10.34 -10.87
C VAL A 39 1.04 10.33 -12.25
N SER A 40 1.91 11.30 -12.52
CA SER A 40 2.63 11.45 -13.81
C SER A 40 3.58 10.29 -14.17
N ASN A 41 3.79 9.34 -13.28
CA ASN A 41 4.70 8.21 -13.49
C ASN A 41 4.00 7.04 -14.19
N LYS A 42 4.62 6.52 -15.27
CA LYS A 42 4.20 5.28 -15.98
C LYS A 42 4.07 4.04 -15.09
N SER A 43 4.64 4.07 -13.88
CA SER A 43 4.51 2.97 -12.92
C SER A 43 3.12 2.89 -12.27
N ALA A 44 2.26 3.90 -12.45
CA ALA A 44 0.90 3.91 -11.94
C ALA A 44 0.02 2.83 -12.60
N ASP A 45 0.05 2.70 -13.93
CA ASP A 45 -0.82 1.78 -14.67
C ASP A 45 -0.78 0.32 -14.17
N PRO A 46 0.41 -0.32 -14.02
CA PRO A 46 0.46 -1.69 -13.50
C PRO A 46 0.04 -1.79 -12.03
N LEU A 47 0.28 -0.75 -11.21
CA LEU A 47 -0.17 -0.74 -9.82
C LEU A 47 -1.70 -0.68 -9.74
N ILE A 48 -2.34 0.18 -10.53
CA ILE A 48 -3.82 0.28 -10.62
C ILE A 48 -4.41 -1.09 -10.96
N LYS A 49 -3.88 -1.75 -11.99
CA LYS A 49 -4.34 -3.08 -12.41
C LYS A 49 -4.21 -4.10 -11.27
N THR A 50 -3.04 -4.17 -10.64
CA THR A 50 -2.78 -5.15 -9.57
C THR A 50 -3.69 -4.92 -8.35
N ILE A 51 -3.91 -3.67 -7.95
CA ILE A 51 -4.77 -3.30 -6.81
C ILE A 51 -6.24 -3.59 -7.13
N LYS A 52 -6.72 -3.25 -8.34
CA LYS A 52 -8.08 -3.59 -8.78
C LYS A 52 -8.33 -5.10 -8.75
N THR A 53 -7.36 -5.90 -9.20
CA THR A 53 -7.44 -7.36 -9.09
C THR A 53 -7.47 -7.83 -7.63
N ALA A 54 -6.70 -7.20 -6.75
CA ALA A 54 -6.71 -7.54 -5.33
C ALA A 54 -8.07 -7.24 -4.66
N ILE A 55 -8.68 -6.09 -4.96
CA ILE A 55 -10.02 -5.71 -4.48
C ILE A 55 -11.07 -6.68 -5.04
N ALA A 56 -11.01 -7.01 -6.33
CA ALA A 56 -11.92 -7.99 -6.92
C ALA A 56 -11.82 -9.37 -6.25
N ASN A 57 -10.60 -9.83 -5.95
CA ASN A 57 -10.38 -11.08 -5.23
C ASN A 57 -10.92 -11.03 -3.79
N ALA A 58 -10.82 -9.88 -3.12
CA ALA A 58 -11.40 -9.69 -1.80
C ALA A 58 -12.94 -9.75 -1.84
N ARG A 59 -13.55 -9.10 -2.85
CA ARG A 59 -14.99 -9.11 -3.09
C ARG A 59 -15.54 -10.51 -3.34
N VAL A 60 -14.84 -11.32 -4.14
CA VAL A 60 -15.21 -12.74 -4.36
C VAL A 60 -15.19 -13.55 -3.06
N ARG A 61 -14.33 -13.19 -2.10
CA ARG A 61 -14.26 -13.83 -0.78
C ARG A 61 -15.27 -13.26 0.24
N GLY A 62 -16.13 -12.32 -0.18
CA GLY A 62 -17.17 -11.72 0.66
C GLY A 62 -16.71 -10.56 1.53
N PHE A 63 -15.51 -10.01 1.32
CA PHE A 63 -15.06 -8.83 2.06
C PHE A 63 -15.56 -7.54 1.40
N SER A 64 -15.93 -6.57 2.23
CA SER A 64 -16.25 -5.20 1.82
C SER A 64 -14.98 -4.47 1.34
N GLU A 65 -15.14 -3.50 0.44
CA GLU A 65 -14.02 -2.72 -0.10
C GLU A 65 -13.48 -1.68 0.91
N SER A 66 -14.34 -1.24 1.83
CA SER A 66 -14.05 -0.25 2.87
C SER A 66 -13.10 -0.77 3.94
N ASP A 67 -13.14 -2.07 4.23
CA ASP A 67 -12.47 -2.66 5.40
C ASP A 67 -11.11 -3.27 5.02
N LEU A 68 -10.62 -2.95 3.82
CA LEU A 68 -9.35 -3.44 3.30
C LEU A 68 -8.23 -2.44 3.57
N THR A 69 -7.08 -2.96 4.00
CA THR A 69 -5.85 -2.18 4.18
C THR A 69 -4.66 -2.87 3.51
N PHE A 70 -3.66 -2.09 3.11
CA PHE A 70 -2.41 -2.66 2.61
C PHE A 70 -1.57 -3.21 3.76
N LYS A 71 -1.43 -4.54 3.83
CA LYS A 71 -0.45 -5.18 4.71
C LYS A 71 0.96 -4.98 4.15
N GLU A 72 1.12 -5.30 2.87
CA GLU A 72 2.41 -5.22 2.21
C GLU A 72 2.29 -5.00 0.70
N ILE A 73 3.19 -4.18 0.15
CA ILE A 73 3.36 -4.02 -1.30
C ILE A 73 4.83 -4.26 -1.61
N GLN A 74 5.12 -5.42 -2.21
CA GLN A 74 6.47 -5.83 -2.58
C GLN A 74 6.71 -5.60 -4.06
N ILE A 75 7.90 -5.08 -4.39
CA ILE A 75 8.39 -4.94 -5.75
C ILE A 75 9.66 -5.77 -5.89
N GLY A 76 9.50 -6.95 -6.50
CA GLY A 76 10.60 -7.87 -6.79
C GLY A 76 11.31 -7.53 -8.10
N GLU A 77 12.55 -8.00 -8.22
CA GLU A 77 13.25 -8.04 -9.51
C GLU A 77 12.70 -9.19 -10.36
N GLY A 78 12.51 -8.93 -11.66
CA GLY A 78 12.20 -9.96 -12.65
C GLY A 78 13.41 -10.29 -13.52
N PRO A 79 13.24 -11.12 -14.56
CA PRO A 79 14.31 -11.44 -15.50
C PRO A 79 14.84 -10.18 -16.20
N ARG A 80 16.12 -10.21 -16.54
CA ARG A 80 16.83 -9.06 -17.13
C ARG A 80 17.26 -9.44 -18.52
N LEU A 81 16.68 -8.79 -19.52
CA LEU A 81 17.04 -9.05 -20.91
C LEU A 81 18.39 -8.38 -21.20
N LYS A 82 19.34 -9.17 -21.71
CA LYS A 82 20.62 -8.68 -22.23
C LYS A 82 20.38 -8.03 -23.60
N ARG A 83 20.65 -6.73 -23.70
CA ARG A 83 20.68 -5.94 -24.92
C ARG A 83 22.02 -5.22 -24.96
N GLY A 84 22.32 -4.52 -26.03
CA GLY A 84 23.43 -3.58 -26.04
C GLY A 84 23.22 -2.52 -27.09
N ASN A 85 23.95 -1.43 -26.92
CA ASN A 85 23.99 -0.35 -27.89
C ASN A 85 25.36 -0.34 -28.56
N PRO A 86 25.41 -0.17 -29.90
CA PRO A 86 26.65 0.12 -30.59
C PRO A 86 27.16 1.51 -30.17
N VAL A 87 28.48 1.63 -30.01
CA VAL A 87 29.17 2.85 -29.61
C VAL A 87 30.34 3.11 -30.57
N SER A 88 30.99 4.27 -30.45
CA SER A 88 32.16 4.66 -31.24
C SER A 88 33.26 3.58 -31.27
N ARG A 89 34.04 3.54 -32.35
CA ARG A 89 35.19 2.63 -32.54
C ARG A 89 34.83 1.14 -32.44
N GLY A 90 33.64 0.75 -32.93
CA GLY A 90 33.20 -0.65 -32.94
C GLY A 90 32.92 -1.23 -31.55
N GLN A 91 32.81 -0.39 -30.52
CA GLN A 91 32.55 -0.84 -29.16
C GLN A 91 31.09 -1.22 -28.95
N TRP A 92 30.85 -2.19 -28.06
CA TRP A 92 29.51 -2.65 -27.68
C TRP A 92 29.30 -2.49 -26.18
N HIS A 93 28.36 -1.63 -25.78
CA HIS A 93 28.02 -1.43 -24.37
C HIS A 93 26.77 -2.24 -23.98
N PRO A 94 26.84 -3.07 -22.92
CA PRO A 94 25.70 -3.88 -22.50
C PRO A 94 24.63 -3.04 -21.80
N ILE A 95 23.38 -3.21 -22.22
CA ILE A 95 22.18 -2.62 -21.60
C ILE A 95 21.29 -3.73 -21.06
N LYS A 96 20.93 -3.62 -19.78
CA LYS A 96 20.00 -4.57 -19.13
C LYS A 96 18.59 -3.98 -19.15
N LYS A 97 17.69 -4.52 -19.97
CA LYS A 97 16.26 -4.20 -19.88
C LYS A 97 15.68 -5.01 -18.72
N ARG A 98 15.45 -4.33 -17.59
CA ARG A 98 14.98 -4.94 -16.34
C ARG A 98 13.46 -5.12 -16.37
N MET A 99 12.99 -6.27 -15.89
CA MET A 99 11.59 -6.47 -15.53
C MET A 99 11.39 -6.40 -14.02
N ALA A 100 10.13 -6.27 -13.61
CA ALA A 100 9.69 -6.29 -12.22
C ALA A 100 8.52 -7.26 -12.02
N HIS A 101 8.35 -7.67 -10.77
CA HIS A 101 7.17 -8.38 -10.29
C HIS A 101 6.55 -7.56 -9.16
N ILE A 102 5.24 -7.34 -9.21
CA ILE A 102 4.50 -6.63 -8.18
C ILE A 102 3.69 -7.65 -7.39
N ARG A 103 3.79 -7.61 -6.06
CA ARG A 103 2.97 -8.41 -5.15
C ARG A 103 2.28 -7.46 -4.18
N VAL A 104 0.96 -7.50 -4.15
CA VAL A 104 0.11 -6.74 -3.24
C VAL A 104 -0.54 -7.73 -2.27
N VAL A 105 -0.44 -7.44 -0.98
CA VAL A 105 -1.10 -8.18 0.09
C VAL A 105 -2.05 -7.23 0.82
N LEU A 106 -3.34 -7.54 0.74
CA LEU A 106 -4.39 -6.86 1.48
C LEU A 106 -4.77 -7.65 2.73
N GLN A 107 -5.17 -6.93 3.77
CA GLN A 107 -5.65 -7.47 5.04
C GLN A 107 -6.96 -6.77 5.43
N THR A 108 -7.82 -7.51 6.12
CA THR A 108 -9.07 -6.99 6.69
C THR A 108 -8.82 -6.38 8.07
N VAL A 109 -9.54 -5.30 8.40
CA VAL A 109 -9.32 -4.52 9.64
C VAL A 109 -9.83 -5.24 10.91
N ASP A 110 -10.48 -6.40 10.81
CA ASP A 110 -11.02 -7.15 11.97
C ASP A 110 -9.98 -7.81 12.89
N ALA A 111 -8.68 -7.59 12.64
CA ALA A 111 -7.63 -7.93 13.59
C ALA A 111 -7.14 -6.64 14.27
N LYS A 112 -7.89 -6.19 15.29
CA LYS A 112 -7.40 -5.23 16.28
C LYS A 112 -6.02 -5.71 16.77
N PRO A 113 -4.92 -4.97 16.60
CA PRO A 113 -3.75 -5.23 17.41
C PRO A 113 -4.14 -4.87 18.85
N ALA A 114 -3.84 -5.75 19.80
CA ALA A 114 -4.11 -5.64 21.23
C ALA A 114 -3.38 -4.47 21.95
N VAL A 115 -3.23 -3.30 21.31
CA VAL A 115 -2.48 -2.16 21.85
C VAL A 115 -3.24 -0.82 21.73
N ALA A 116 -4.37 -0.75 21.01
CA ALA A 116 -5.10 0.52 20.86
C ALA A 116 -6.30 0.71 21.83
N GLU A 117 -6.71 -0.30 22.58
CA GLU A 117 -7.83 -0.15 23.55
C GLU A 117 -7.45 0.64 24.82
N GLN A 118 -6.19 1.05 24.99
CA GLN A 118 -5.76 1.77 26.20
C GLN A 118 -5.74 3.30 26.07
N SER A 119 -6.06 3.87 24.90
CA SER A 119 -6.11 5.33 24.73
C SER A 119 -7.50 5.93 24.92
N GLU A 120 -8.57 5.22 24.59
CA GLU A 120 -9.95 5.74 24.71
C GLU A 120 -10.45 5.69 26.16
N ASP A 121 -10.17 4.61 26.90
CA ASP A 121 -10.53 4.47 28.33
C ASP A 121 -9.85 5.49 29.26
N LYS A 122 -8.74 6.12 28.82
CA LYS A 122 -8.02 7.14 29.58
C LYS A 122 -8.57 8.55 29.36
N GLU A 123 -9.23 8.82 28.24
CA GLU A 123 -9.86 10.13 27.98
C GLU A 123 -11.21 10.23 28.71
N GLU A 124 -12.04 9.19 28.68
CA GLU A 124 -13.33 9.19 29.39
C GLU A 124 -13.16 9.28 30.91
N LYS A 125 -12.18 8.56 31.50
CA LYS A 125 -11.88 8.67 32.95
C LYS A 125 -11.28 10.03 33.37
N LYS A 126 -10.75 10.82 32.42
CA LYS A 126 -10.17 12.15 32.71
C LYS A 126 -11.24 13.24 32.63
N GLU A 127 -12.25 13.05 31.78
CA GLU A 127 -13.43 13.92 31.71
C GLU A 127 -14.37 13.70 32.90
N GLU A 128 -14.60 12.46 33.34
CA GLU A 128 -15.40 12.17 34.54
C GLU A 128 -14.75 12.68 35.84
N LYS A 129 -13.42 12.63 35.97
CA LYS A 129 -12.74 13.20 37.16
C LYS A 129 -12.77 14.74 37.19
N LYS A 130 -12.83 15.40 36.03
CA LYS A 130 -12.98 16.86 35.92
C LYS A 130 -14.42 17.30 36.21
N SER A 131 -15.44 16.54 35.81
CA SER A 131 -16.84 16.86 36.12
C SER A 131 -17.15 16.67 37.61
N VAL A 132 -16.64 15.60 38.24
CA VAL A 132 -16.83 15.33 39.69
C VAL A 132 -16.11 16.34 40.59
N SER A 133 -14.95 16.85 40.18
CA SER A 133 -14.23 17.91 40.94
C SER A 133 -14.87 19.30 40.79
N LYS A 134 -15.53 19.57 39.66
CA LYS A 134 -16.27 20.81 39.42
C LYS A 134 -17.58 20.88 40.22
N LEU A 135 -18.23 19.76 40.48
CA LEU A 135 -19.45 19.70 41.32
C LEU A 135 -19.14 19.80 42.83
N LYS A 136 -17.98 19.32 43.29
CA LYS A 136 -17.56 19.43 44.70
C LYS A 136 -17.14 20.85 45.13
N THR A 137 -16.86 21.75 44.19
CA THR A 137 -16.41 23.12 44.46
C THR A 137 -17.54 24.16 44.47
N LEU A 138 -18.76 23.78 44.05
CA LEU A 138 -19.96 24.63 44.04
C LEU A 138 -20.89 24.41 45.25
N GLY A 139 -20.55 23.46 46.12
CA GLY A 139 -21.37 23.05 47.27
C GLY A 139 -20.76 23.39 48.63
N LYS A 140 -20.12 24.55 48.75
CA LYS A 140 -19.70 25.12 50.03
C LYS A 140 -19.94 26.62 50.06
#